data_AF-A0A3B8LHD0-F1
#
_entry.id   AF-A0A3B8LHD0-F1
#
_cell.length_a   1.000
_cell.length_b   1.000
_cell.length_c   1.000
_cell.angle_alpha   90.00
_cell.angle_beta   90.00
_cell.angle_gamma   90.00
#
_symmetry.space_group_name_H-M   'P 1'
#
loop_
_entity.id
_entity.type
_entity.pdbx_description
1 polymer ?
#
loop_
_entity_poly.entity_id
_entity_poly.type
_entity_poly.pdbx_seq_one_letter_code
_entity_poly.pdbx_strand_id
1 'polypeptide(L)'
;MTSNTNQPPIPKQTNPTHTLSAFKDYLQQDAEPLPSQWEQRTFGRILPKGLIGQFADEILCYWFGTHTNPQDNDYGHDGNKWFRPSQDVDQEIKTRFLEHLHLADAGTLDILKQTPHGVLALIILFDQFPRHIFRGTAKMFAYDTQALALAQQLIDQDLCHILAPAERMFVYFVLEHIEDVTLARQASLLLATLMNETQGPQKKSFVKAFRAANKHVDLLEQFGQYPYRNPLLGRTSTPAEEQYIKHTKSRFARSVKSPTQEHTETQTTESTTDEDHTNETRVQKLKLLFLHSFRQNARLMRARTKKMRKQLADIADIVYANAPLPYSPKGDIKEAVYAAFGRLRDTEHQRIWWNADEGNTQYEGVDVSLAYIEQMCKQHGPFDGIIGFSQGGALTGLVAAMEPEKALGLQFVVCISGFPSRSAQHDELLQPNSISLPSLHVVGQNDLLVDPDRTFALAHCFQTPQIIEH
;
A
#
# COMPACT_ATOMS: atom_id res chain seq x y z
N MET A 1 -28.81 40.83 23.48
CA MET A 1 -29.57 40.05 22.49
C MET A 1 -28.63 39.06 21.86
N THR A 2 -29.04 37.81 21.92
CA THR A 2 -28.39 36.57 21.48
C THR A 2 -28.10 36.51 19.98
N SER A 3 -26.96 35.94 19.58
CA SER A 3 -26.96 34.93 18.51
C SER A 3 -25.76 33.99 18.67
N ASN A 4 -26.14 32.73 18.88
CA ASN A 4 -25.32 31.56 19.09
C ASN A 4 -25.17 30.90 17.71
N THR A 5 -23.95 30.71 17.20
CA THR A 5 -23.69 29.87 16.01
C THR A 5 -22.81 28.70 16.41
N ASN A 6 -23.48 27.68 16.93
CA ASN A 6 -22.97 26.31 17.05
C ASN A 6 -22.51 25.81 15.67
N GLN A 7 -21.21 25.80 15.42
CA GLN A 7 -20.62 24.87 14.45
C GLN A 7 -20.48 23.50 15.13
N PRO A 8 -21.01 22.41 14.55
CA PRO A 8 -20.78 21.08 15.11
C PRO A 8 -19.29 20.74 14.99
N PRO A 9 -18.71 20.04 15.98
CA PRO A 9 -17.31 19.64 15.94
C PRO A 9 -17.07 18.69 14.77
N ILE A 10 -15.96 18.91 14.07
CA ILE A 10 -15.44 18.04 13.02
C ILE A 10 -15.22 16.64 13.62
N PRO A 11 -15.77 15.56 13.05
CA PRO A 11 -15.53 14.23 13.58
C PRO A 11 -14.05 13.89 13.44
N LYS A 12 -13.40 13.63 14.58
CA LYS A 12 -12.04 13.09 14.66
C LYS A 12 -12.00 11.78 13.85
N GLN A 13 -10.97 11.59 13.02
CA GLN A 13 -10.68 10.28 12.40
C GLN A 13 -10.61 9.23 13.52
N THR A 14 -11.61 8.37 13.59
CA THR A 14 -11.66 7.28 14.54
C THR A 14 -10.67 6.21 14.11
N ASN A 15 -9.89 5.70 15.07
CA ASN A 15 -9.09 4.49 14.86
C ASN A 15 -9.99 3.37 14.28
N PRO A 16 -9.58 2.64 13.23
CA PRO A 16 -10.42 1.60 12.61
C PRO A 16 -10.85 0.49 13.59
N THR A 17 -10.06 0.23 14.63
CA THR A 17 -10.42 -0.66 15.75
C THR A 17 -11.54 -0.12 16.64
N HIS A 18 -11.69 1.20 16.77
CA HIS A 18 -12.79 1.82 17.51
C HIS A 18 -14.12 1.78 16.72
N THR A 19 -14.06 1.89 15.39
CA THR A 19 -15.27 1.87 14.53
C THR A 19 -15.93 0.49 14.49
N LEU A 20 -15.14 -0.60 14.50
CA LEU A 20 -15.67 -1.96 14.48
C LEU A 20 -16.34 -2.36 15.81
N SER A 21 -15.74 -1.99 16.95
CA SER A 21 -16.38 -2.19 18.27
C SER A 21 -17.70 -1.44 18.34
N ALA A 22 -17.71 -0.17 17.94
CA ALA A 22 -18.91 0.65 17.90
C ALA A 22 -20.00 0.07 16.98
N PHE A 23 -19.63 -0.65 15.92
CA PHE A 23 -20.62 -1.31 15.05
C PHE A 23 -21.19 -2.59 15.62
N LYS A 24 -20.37 -3.42 16.27
CA LYS A 24 -20.88 -4.59 17.00
C LYS A 24 -21.87 -4.14 18.10
N ASP A 25 -21.56 -3.03 18.77
CA ASP A 25 -22.44 -2.42 19.76
C ASP A 25 -23.71 -1.83 19.12
N TYR A 26 -23.61 -1.23 17.92
CA TYR A 26 -24.75 -0.71 17.16
C TYR A 26 -25.71 -1.82 16.68
N LEU A 27 -25.19 -2.95 16.20
CA LEU A 27 -26.01 -4.09 15.75
C LEU A 27 -26.78 -4.78 16.89
N GLN A 28 -26.33 -4.60 18.14
CA GLN A 28 -27.00 -5.10 19.34
C GLN A 28 -28.10 -4.15 19.85
N GLN A 29 -28.23 -2.96 19.28
CA GLN A 29 -29.28 -2.00 19.62
C GLN A 29 -30.46 -2.18 18.64
N ASP A 30 -31.70 -2.13 19.16
CA ASP A 30 -32.91 -2.21 18.34
C ASP A 30 -32.86 -1.13 17.24
N ALA A 31 -32.86 -1.56 15.98
CA ALA A 31 -32.69 -0.69 14.84
C ALA A 31 -33.81 0.37 14.76
N GLU A 32 -33.48 1.62 15.08
CA GLU A 32 -34.35 2.77 14.84
C GLU A 32 -34.78 2.83 13.36
N PRO A 33 -36.05 3.18 13.07
CA PRO A 33 -36.53 3.29 11.69
C PRO A 33 -35.71 4.32 10.91
N LEU A 34 -35.40 3.99 9.64
CA LEU A 34 -34.59 4.82 8.75
C LEU A 34 -35.17 6.27 8.68
N PRO A 35 -34.39 7.31 9.01
CA PRO A 35 -34.88 8.69 8.99
C PRO A 35 -35.22 9.15 7.56
N SER A 36 -36.12 10.13 7.44
CA SER A 36 -36.71 10.65 6.19
C SER A 36 -35.74 11.23 5.14
N GLN A 37 -34.43 11.21 5.42
CA GLN A 37 -33.34 11.45 4.48
C GLN A 37 -32.24 10.42 4.76
N TRP A 38 -32.43 9.19 4.29
CA TRP A 38 -31.59 8.03 4.64
C TRP A 38 -30.23 7.99 3.92
N GLU A 39 -30.00 8.84 2.90
CA GLU A 39 -28.74 8.92 2.15
C GLU A 39 -27.92 10.17 2.50
N GLN A 40 -26.59 10.08 2.37
CA GLN A 40 -25.62 11.17 2.47
C GLN A 40 -24.75 11.22 1.22
N ARG A 41 -24.37 12.45 0.84
CA ARG A 41 -23.38 12.69 -0.20
C ARG A 41 -22.04 13.01 0.41
N THR A 42 -21.08 12.11 0.22
CA THR A 42 -19.72 12.25 0.75
C THR A 42 -18.75 12.07 -0.41
N PHE A 43 -17.98 13.13 -0.73
CA PHE A 43 -16.94 13.07 -1.76
C PHE A 43 -17.43 12.59 -3.15
N GLY A 44 -18.66 12.98 -3.53
CA GLY A 44 -19.30 12.56 -4.79
C GLY A 44 -20.02 11.22 -4.73
N ARG A 45 -19.88 10.47 -3.64
CA ARG A 45 -20.56 9.20 -3.40
C ARG A 45 -21.93 9.41 -2.78
N ILE A 46 -22.85 8.52 -3.09
CA ILE A 46 -24.19 8.45 -2.50
C ILE A 46 -24.24 7.18 -1.66
N LEU A 47 -24.30 7.32 -0.34
CA LEU A 47 -24.25 6.20 0.61
C LEU A 47 -25.34 6.36 1.67
N PRO A 48 -25.81 5.30 2.34
CA PRO A 48 -26.68 5.43 3.50
C PRO A 48 -26.06 6.31 4.60
N LYS A 49 -26.87 6.98 5.41
CA LYS A 49 -26.41 7.70 6.60
C LYS A 49 -26.02 6.73 7.72
N GLY A 50 -25.20 7.23 8.65
CA GLY A 50 -24.82 6.49 9.84
C GLY A 50 -23.66 5.52 9.59
N LEU A 51 -23.48 4.61 10.53
CA LEU A 51 -22.27 3.79 10.65
C LEU A 51 -22.07 2.84 9.46
N ILE A 52 -23.16 2.28 8.91
CA ILE A 52 -23.09 1.41 7.72
C ILE A 52 -22.59 2.18 6.49
N GLY A 53 -23.05 3.42 6.31
CA GLY A 53 -22.53 4.29 5.27
C GLY A 53 -21.05 4.63 5.43
N GLN A 54 -20.59 4.83 6.67
CA GLN A 54 -19.18 5.09 6.96
C GLN A 54 -18.30 3.89 6.62
N PHE A 55 -18.77 2.64 6.83
CA PHE A 55 -18.02 1.46 6.39
C PHE A 55 -17.90 1.34 4.88
N ALA A 56 -19.00 1.58 4.16
CA ALA A 56 -18.96 1.61 2.70
C ALA A 56 -17.98 2.70 2.21
N ASP A 57 -18.00 3.86 2.84
CA ASP A 57 -17.06 4.94 2.51
C ASP A 57 -15.61 4.55 2.84
N GLU A 58 -15.34 3.84 3.94
CA GLU A 58 -14.01 3.33 4.26
C GLU A 58 -13.49 2.35 3.18
N ILE A 59 -14.32 1.40 2.76
CA ILE A 59 -13.98 0.42 1.72
C ILE A 59 -13.62 1.13 0.41
N LEU A 60 -14.47 2.05 -0.02
CA LEU A 60 -14.28 2.79 -1.27
C LEU A 60 -13.11 3.78 -1.16
N CYS A 61 -12.93 4.44 -0.01
CA CYS A 61 -11.77 5.30 0.25
C CYS A 61 -10.47 4.51 0.20
N TYR A 62 -10.44 3.32 0.80
CA TYR A 62 -9.28 2.46 0.75
C TYR A 62 -8.96 2.01 -0.67
N TRP A 63 -9.98 1.61 -1.44
CA TRP A 63 -9.79 1.04 -2.75
C TRP A 63 -9.49 2.09 -3.82
N PHE A 64 -10.27 3.18 -3.85
CA PHE A 64 -10.25 4.20 -4.90
C PHE A 64 -9.59 5.52 -4.51
N GLY A 65 -9.46 5.84 -3.22
CA GLY A 65 -9.02 7.15 -2.72
C GLY A 65 -10.17 7.97 -2.11
N THR A 66 -9.85 9.10 -1.46
CA THR A 66 -10.74 9.83 -0.51
C THR A 66 -11.36 11.15 -1.02
N HIS A 67 -10.84 11.77 -2.08
CA HIS A 67 -11.12 13.14 -2.60
C HIS A 67 -12.01 14.18 -1.84
N THR A 68 -11.38 15.26 -1.35
CA THR A 68 -12.02 16.56 -1.02
C THR A 68 -11.61 17.76 -1.89
N ASN A 69 -10.76 17.61 -2.90
CA ASN A 69 -10.38 18.72 -3.77
C ASN A 69 -10.49 18.30 -5.26
N PRO A 70 -11.34 18.97 -6.07
CA PRO A 70 -11.44 18.73 -7.51
C PRO A 70 -10.15 18.95 -8.31
N GLN A 71 -9.09 19.46 -7.67
CA GLN A 71 -7.77 19.70 -8.26
C GLN A 71 -6.75 18.58 -7.93
N ASP A 72 -7.05 17.70 -6.98
CA ASP A 72 -6.19 16.58 -6.60
C ASP A 72 -6.57 15.35 -7.46
N ASN A 73 -5.59 14.72 -8.11
CA ASN A 73 -5.81 13.78 -9.22
C ASN A 73 -5.48 12.32 -8.85
N ASP A 74 -5.79 11.93 -7.60
CA ASP A 74 -5.45 10.63 -6.97
C ASP A 74 -6.56 9.56 -7.11
N TYR A 75 -7.81 9.95 -7.32
CA TYR A 75 -8.91 8.98 -7.34
C TYR A 75 -8.86 8.02 -8.52
N GLY A 76 -8.85 6.73 -8.21
CA GLY A 76 -8.89 5.69 -9.23
C GLY A 76 -7.56 5.47 -9.96
N HIS A 77 -6.43 5.75 -9.31
CA HIS A 77 -5.11 5.67 -9.93
C HIS A 77 -4.14 4.62 -9.33
N ASP A 78 -4.52 3.90 -8.27
CA ASP A 78 -3.65 2.95 -7.57
C ASP A 78 -3.54 1.56 -8.25
N GLY A 79 -3.09 1.56 -9.50
CA GLY A 79 -2.89 0.33 -10.26
C GLY A 79 -1.82 -0.61 -9.69
N ASN A 80 -1.01 -0.16 -8.72
CA ASN A 80 -0.10 -1.05 -8.00
C ASN A 80 -0.86 -1.91 -6.99
N LYS A 81 -1.70 -1.30 -6.15
CA LYS A 81 -2.55 -2.03 -5.20
C LYS A 81 -3.50 -3.00 -5.92
N TRP A 82 -4.12 -2.55 -7.00
CA TRP A 82 -5.13 -3.36 -7.71
C TRP A 82 -4.54 -4.53 -8.51
N PHE A 83 -3.38 -4.35 -9.17
CA PHE A 83 -2.92 -5.28 -10.20
C PHE A 83 -1.55 -5.92 -9.96
N ARG A 84 -0.89 -5.60 -8.83
CA ARG A 84 0.38 -6.25 -8.46
C ARG A 84 0.17 -7.12 -7.21
N PRO A 85 0.45 -8.43 -7.30
CA PRO A 85 0.49 -9.28 -6.12
C PRO A 85 1.46 -8.69 -5.09
N SER A 86 1.02 -8.60 -3.83
CA SER A 86 1.78 -8.04 -2.73
C SER A 86 1.28 -8.60 -1.41
N GLN A 87 2.09 -9.43 -0.75
CA GLN A 87 1.73 -10.04 0.54
C GLN A 87 1.38 -8.99 1.60
N ASP A 88 2.06 -7.84 1.60
CA ASP A 88 1.76 -6.73 2.52
C ASP A 88 0.35 -6.17 2.31
N VAL A 89 -0.07 -6.02 1.05
CA VAL A 89 -1.41 -5.53 0.69
C VAL A 89 -2.46 -6.60 1.01
N ASP A 90 -2.14 -7.86 0.75
CA ASP A 90 -3.02 -8.99 1.09
C ASP A 90 -3.27 -9.05 2.61
N GLN A 91 -2.21 -8.91 3.40
CA GLN A 91 -2.30 -8.92 4.86
C GLN A 91 -2.99 -7.68 5.40
N GLU A 92 -2.76 -6.51 4.82
CA GLU A 92 -3.49 -5.28 5.17
C GLU A 92 -4.99 -5.44 4.92
N ILE A 93 -5.38 -5.84 3.70
CA ILE A 93 -6.80 -6.04 3.34
C ILE A 93 -7.44 -7.07 4.25
N LYS A 94 -6.76 -8.18 4.52
CA LYS A 94 -7.24 -9.20 5.45
C LYS A 94 -7.43 -8.66 6.86
N THR A 95 -6.47 -7.91 7.38
CA THR A 95 -6.53 -7.37 8.74
C THR A 95 -7.67 -6.37 8.90
N ARG A 96 -7.91 -5.54 7.89
CA ARG A 96 -8.89 -4.45 7.94
C ARG A 96 -10.31 -4.89 7.57
N PHE A 97 -10.44 -5.74 6.55
CA PHE A 97 -11.72 -5.94 5.87
C PHE A 97 -12.24 -7.39 5.87
N LEU A 98 -11.52 -8.35 6.46
CA LEU A 98 -12.05 -9.72 6.59
C LEU A 98 -13.38 -9.75 7.35
N GLU A 99 -13.50 -8.99 8.44
CA GLU A 99 -14.76 -8.91 9.19
C GLU A 99 -15.88 -8.22 8.39
N HIS A 100 -15.54 -7.20 7.59
CA HIS A 100 -16.51 -6.54 6.71
C HIS A 100 -17.07 -7.51 5.68
N LEU A 101 -16.23 -8.39 5.11
CA LEU A 101 -16.65 -9.45 4.22
C LEU A 101 -17.61 -10.43 4.93
N HIS A 102 -17.29 -10.87 6.16
CA HIS A 102 -18.18 -11.74 6.92
C HIS A 102 -19.54 -11.07 7.24
N LEU A 103 -19.53 -9.79 7.59
CA LEU A 103 -20.75 -9.01 7.86
C LEU A 103 -21.60 -8.83 6.59
N ALA A 104 -20.96 -8.60 5.44
CA ALA A 104 -21.64 -8.53 4.15
C ALA A 104 -22.27 -9.87 3.77
N ASP A 105 -21.54 -10.97 3.96
CA ASP A 105 -22.02 -12.33 3.66
C ASP A 105 -23.20 -12.75 4.55
N ALA A 106 -23.20 -12.31 5.82
CA ALA A 106 -24.31 -12.50 6.75
C ALA A 106 -25.55 -11.63 6.44
N GLY A 107 -25.50 -10.77 5.42
CA GLY A 107 -26.59 -9.86 5.04
C GLY A 107 -26.70 -8.60 5.90
N THR A 108 -25.81 -8.41 6.88
CA THR A 108 -25.82 -7.27 7.81
C THR A 108 -25.62 -5.92 7.10
N LEU A 109 -25.00 -5.93 5.92
CA LEU A 109 -24.74 -4.72 5.12
C LEU A 109 -25.74 -4.54 3.95
N ASP A 110 -26.87 -5.26 3.94
CA ASP A 110 -27.83 -5.26 2.83
C ASP A 110 -28.43 -3.89 2.50
N ILE A 111 -28.49 -2.97 3.48
CA ILE A 111 -28.93 -1.60 3.25
C ILE A 111 -28.04 -0.86 2.23
N LEU A 112 -26.78 -1.28 2.04
CA LEU A 112 -25.88 -0.72 1.03
C LEU A 112 -26.41 -0.96 -0.40
N LYS A 113 -27.22 -1.99 -0.63
CA LYS A 113 -27.82 -2.30 -1.94
C LYS A 113 -28.77 -1.22 -2.47
N GLN A 114 -29.18 -0.29 -1.60
CA GLN A 114 -30.09 0.82 -1.93
C GLN A 114 -29.39 1.96 -2.70
N THR A 115 -28.06 2.00 -2.75
CA THR A 115 -27.32 3.07 -3.44
C THR A 115 -26.28 2.50 -4.41
N PRO A 116 -25.99 3.16 -5.54
CA PRO A 116 -24.97 2.69 -6.48
C PRO A 116 -23.58 2.52 -5.85
N HIS A 117 -23.17 3.44 -4.98
CA HIS A 117 -21.87 3.35 -4.31
C HIS A 117 -21.87 2.30 -3.20
N GLY A 118 -22.99 2.10 -2.51
CA GLY A 118 -23.10 1.01 -1.53
C GLY A 118 -23.02 -0.36 -2.21
N VAL A 119 -23.68 -0.53 -3.36
CA VAL A 119 -23.53 -1.74 -4.19
C VAL A 119 -22.09 -1.92 -4.66
N LEU A 120 -21.42 -0.85 -5.10
CA LEU A 120 -19.99 -0.89 -5.45
C LEU A 120 -19.11 -1.32 -4.26
N ALA A 121 -19.37 -0.82 -3.05
CA ALA A 121 -18.62 -1.23 -1.87
C ALA A 121 -18.76 -2.74 -1.60
N LEU A 122 -19.97 -3.28 -1.75
CA LEU A 122 -20.22 -4.73 -1.68
C LEU A 122 -19.50 -5.49 -2.80
N ILE A 123 -19.47 -4.97 -4.03
CA ILE A 123 -18.68 -5.56 -5.13
C ILE A 123 -17.20 -5.62 -4.76
N ILE A 124 -16.61 -4.57 -4.17
CA ILE A 124 -15.21 -4.62 -3.72
C ILE A 124 -15.00 -5.68 -2.64
N LEU A 125 -15.92 -5.81 -1.69
CA LEU A 125 -15.86 -6.84 -0.63
C LEU A 125 -15.98 -8.27 -1.19
N PHE A 126 -16.85 -8.52 -2.16
CA PHE A 126 -17.13 -9.86 -2.69
C PHE A 126 -16.26 -10.26 -3.88
N ASP A 127 -15.77 -9.32 -4.68
CA ASP A 127 -14.96 -9.63 -5.86
C ASP A 127 -13.47 -9.36 -5.62
N GLN A 128 -13.12 -8.16 -5.19
CA GLN A 128 -11.71 -7.76 -5.13
C GLN A 128 -11.01 -8.31 -3.88
N PHE A 129 -11.59 -8.12 -2.70
CA PHE A 129 -10.94 -8.51 -1.44
C PHE A 129 -10.70 -10.02 -1.29
N PRO A 130 -11.58 -10.95 -1.70
CA PRO A 130 -11.33 -12.38 -1.54
C PRO A 130 -10.09 -12.85 -2.33
N ARG A 131 -9.79 -12.19 -3.46
CA ARG A 131 -8.57 -12.44 -4.27
C ARG A 131 -7.28 -12.02 -3.56
N HIS A 132 -7.38 -11.16 -2.55
CA HIS A 132 -6.30 -10.76 -1.65
C HIS A 132 -6.29 -11.59 -0.36
N ILE A 133 -7.43 -11.64 0.35
CA ILE A 133 -7.61 -12.29 1.66
C ILE A 133 -7.30 -13.79 1.61
N PHE A 134 -7.73 -14.46 0.53
CA PHE A 134 -7.67 -15.91 0.38
C PHE A 134 -6.73 -16.36 -0.74
N ARG A 135 -5.77 -15.51 -1.13
CA ARG A 135 -4.86 -15.76 -2.26
C ARG A 135 -4.27 -17.18 -2.21
N GLY A 136 -4.34 -17.89 -3.34
CA GLY A 136 -3.82 -19.24 -3.48
C GLY A 136 -4.74 -20.34 -2.95
N THR A 137 -6.01 -20.04 -2.68
CA THR A 137 -7.00 -21.03 -2.23
C THR A 137 -8.30 -20.94 -3.05
N ALA A 138 -9.13 -21.99 -3.00
CA ALA A 138 -10.46 -21.99 -3.63
C ALA A 138 -11.37 -20.83 -3.17
N LYS A 139 -11.18 -20.36 -1.92
CA LYS A 139 -12.00 -19.30 -1.31
C LYS A 139 -11.88 -17.95 -2.01
N MET A 140 -10.90 -17.77 -2.90
CA MET A 140 -10.82 -16.57 -3.76
C MET A 140 -12.07 -16.38 -4.64
N PHE A 141 -12.76 -17.47 -4.97
CA PHE A 141 -13.88 -17.50 -5.93
C PHE A 141 -15.24 -17.69 -5.25
N ALA A 142 -15.26 -17.84 -3.92
CA ALA A 142 -16.46 -18.25 -3.17
C ALA A 142 -17.62 -17.24 -3.29
N TYR A 143 -17.31 -15.97 -3.53
CA TYR A 143 -18.27 -14.87 -3.56
C TYR A 143 -18.51 -14.33 -4.98
N ASP A 144 -17.93 -14.96 -6.02
CA ASP A 144 -18.02 -14.48 -7.42
C ASP A 144 -19.49 -14.34 -7.88
N THR A 145 -20.37 -15.29 -7.51
CA THR A 145 -21.81 -15.22 -7.86
C THR A 145 -22.56 -14.10 -7.13
N GLN A 146 -22.23 -13.82 -5.86
CA GLN A 146 -22.82 -12.71 -5.11
C GLN A 146 -22.38 -11.36 -5.71
N ALA A 147 -21.10 -11.23 -6.06
CA ALA A 147 -20.60 -10.06 -6.77
C ALA A 147 -21.30 -9.88 -8.13
N LEU A 148 -21.51 -10.96 -8.88
CA LEU A 148 -22.19 -10.92 -10.18
C LEU A 148 -23.60 -10.35 -10.06
N ALA A 149 -24.39 -10.82 -9.08
CA ALA A 149 -25.75 -10.32 -8.87
C ALA A 149 -25.78 -8.80 -8.64
N LEU A 150 -24.82 -8.29 -7.86
CA LEU A 150 -24.68 -6.86 -7.57
C LEU A 150 -24.21 -6.05 -8.80
N ALA A 151 -23.26 -6.59 -9.57
CA ALA A 151 -22.80 -5.94 -10.80
C ALA A 151 -23.93 -5.87 -11.84
N GLN A 152 -24.69 -6.96 -11.99
CA GLN A 152 -25.82 -7.02 -12.90
C GLN A 152 -26.93 -6.05 -12.47
N GLN A 153 -27.18 -5.89 -11.17
CA GLN A 153 -28.11 -4.86 -10.66
C GLN A 153 -27.73 -3.47 -11.16
N LEU A 154 -26.45 -3.08 -11.09
CA LEU A 154 -26.01 -1.76 -11.56
C LEU A 154 -26.08 -1.61 -13.08
N ILE A 155 -25.81 -2.67 -13.82
CA ILE A 155 -25.82 -2.66 -15.29
C ILE A 155 -27.26 -2.61 -15.83
N ASP A 156 -28.13 -3.50 -15.34
CA ASP A 156 -29.50 -3.63 -15.84
C ASP A 156 -30.37 -2.41 -15.51
N GLN A 157 -30.09 -1.75 -14.39
CA GLN A 157 -30.77 -0.52 -13.99
C GLN A 157 -30.13 0.75 -14.56
N ASP A 158 -29.10 0.60 -15.41
CA ASP A 158 -28.29 1.70 -15.94
C ASP A 158 -27.82 2.65 -14.84
N LEU A 159 -27.32 2.15 -13.70
CA LEU A 159 -26.82 2.95 -12.58
C LEU A 159 -25.31 3.17 -12.62
N CYS A 160 -24.60 2.46 -13.51
CA CYS A 160 -23.16 2.60 -13.69
C CYS A 160 -22.73 4.03 -14.07
N HIS A 161 -23.59 4.82 -14.73
CA HIS A 161 -23.27 6.20 -15.11
C HIS A 161 -23.07 7.12 -13.88
N ILE A 162 -23.64 6.77 -12.73
CA ILE A 162 -23.49 7.49 -11.45
C ILE A 162 -22.07 7.32 -10.88
N LEU A 163 -21.40 6.23 -11.23
CA LEU A 163 -20.06 5.92 -10.78
C LEU A 163 -18.99 6.61 -11.64
N ALA A 164 -17.84 6.89 -11.04
CA ALA A 164 -16.66 7.39 -11.73
C ALA A 164 -16.09 6.32 -12.71
N PRO A 165 -15.34 6.71 -13.74
CA PRO A 165 -14.82 5.76 -14.74
C PRO A 165 -14.01 4.60 -14.14
N ALA A 166 -13.15 4.88 -13.16
CA ALA A 166 -12.37 3.85 -12.49
C ALA A 166 -13.24 2.88 -11.69
N GLU A 167 -14.35 3.34 -11.12
CA GLU A 167 -15.29 2.51 -10.36
C GLU A 167 -16.10 1.58 -11.27
N ARG A 168 -16.61 2.12 -12.40
CA ARG A 168 -17.30 1.33 -13.44
C ARG A 168 -16.47 0.14 -13.91
N MET A 169 -15.15 0.36 -14.08
CA MET A 169 -14.22 -0.70 -14.46
C MET A 169 -14.26 -1.90 -13.50
N PHE A 170 -14.38 -1.68 -12.18
CA PHE A 170 -14.47 -2.77 -11.21
C PHE A 170 -15.82 -3.47 -11.20
N VAL A 171 -16.91 -2.78 -11.54
CA VAL A 171 -18.20 -3.42 -11.80
C VAL A 171 -18.06 -4.38 -12.99
N TYR A 172 -17.38 -3.96 -14.06
CA TYR A 172 -17.22 -4.76 -15.27
C TYR A 172 -16.25 -5.94 -15.09
N PHE A 173 -15.24 -5.82 -14.24
CA PHE A 173 -14.34 -6.94 -13.90
C PHE A 173 -15.08 -8.11 -13.25
N VAL A 174 -16.17 -7.88 -12.52
CA VAL A 174 -16.97 -8.99 -11.97
C VAL A 174 -17.41 -9.96 -13.07
N LEU A 175 -17.85 -9.43 -14.22
CA LEU A 175 -18.32 -10.25 -15.35
C LEU A 175 -17.17 -11.07 -15.95
N GLU A 176 -15.94 -10.54 -15.98
CA GLU A 176 -14.75 -11.24 -16.47
C GLU A 176 -14.26 -12.33 -15.51
N HIS A 177 -14.79 -12.38 -14.29
CA HIS A 177 -14.43 -13.36 -13.29
C HIS A 177 -15.33 -14.58 -13.26
N ILE A 178 -16.45 -14.56 -13.98
CA ILE A 178 -17.34 -15.70 -14.14
C ILE A 178 -16.86 -16.54 -15.31
N GLU A 179 -16.88 -17.87 -15.16
CA GLU A 179 -16.56 -18.81 -16.24
C GLU A 179 -17.75 -18.92 -17.22
N ASP A 180 -18.13 -17.78 -17.82
CA ASP A 180 -19.18 -17.64 -18.84
C ASP A 180 -18.70 -16.67 -19.93
N VAL A 181 -18.58 -17.20 -21.16
CA VAL A 181 -18.08 -16.44 -22.31
C VAL A 181 -18.99 -15.27 -22.70
N THR A 182 -20.30 -15.37 -22.46
CA THR A 182 -21.28 -14.32 -22.75
C THR A 182 -21.06 -13.12 -21.85
N LEU A 183 -20.85 -13.37 -20.55
CA LEU A 183 -20.52 -12.34 -19.57
C LEU A 183 -19.16 -11.71 -19.86
N ALA A 184 -18.15 -12.51 -20.22
CA ALA A 184 -16.84 -11.98 -20.61
C ALA A 184 -16.90 -11.08 -21.87
N ARG A 185 -17.72 -11.44 -22.86
CA ARG A 185 -17.97 -10.59 -24.04
C ARG A 185 -18.69 -9.30 -23.68
N GLN A 186 -19.68 -9.37 -22.78
CA GLN A 186 -20.35 -8.18 -22.27
C GLN A 186 -19.37 -7.26 -21.54
N ALA A 187 -18.50 -7.80 -20.66
CA ALA A 187 -17.46 -7.05 -19.98
C ALA A 187 -16.52 -6.34 -20.98
N SER A 188 -16.11 -7.05 -22.04
CA SER A 188 -15.27 -6.49 -23.11
C SER A 188 -15.94 -5.31 -23.81
N LEU A 189 -17.23 -5.42 -24.16
CA LEU A 189 -17.99 -4.33 -24.77
C LEU A 189 -18.12 -3.12 -23.83
N LEU A 190 -18.45 -3.33 -22.56
CA LEU A 190 -18.57 -2.27 -21.57
C LEU A 190 -17.23 -1.54 -21.34
N LEU A 191 -16.12 -2.28 -21.30
CA LEU A 191 -14.78 -1.71 -21.18
C LEU A 191 -14.32 -1.00 -22.47
N ALA A 192 -14.76 -1.45 -23.64
CA ALA A 192 -14.53 -0.74 -24.90
C ALA A 192 -15.24 0.61 -24.92
N THR A 193 -16.51 0.65 -24.48
CA THR A 193 -17.28 1.89 -24.32
C THR A 193 -16.59 2.84 -23.34
N LEU A 194 -16.24 2.35 -22.14
CA LEU A 194 -15.53 3.14 -21.13
C LEU A 194 -14.20 3.71 -21.63
N MET A 195 -13.45 2.91 -22.38
CA MET A 195 -12.19 3.33 -23.02
C MET A 195 -12.42 4.44 -24.06
N ASN A 196 -13.51 4.39 -24.83
CA ASN A 196 -13.83 5.36 -25.86
C ASN A 196 -14.33 6.69 -25.29
N GLU A 197 -15.11 6.64 -24.22
CA GLU A 197 -15.62 7.82 -23.50
C GLU A 197 -14.52 8.56 -22.72
N THR A 198 -13.46 7.85 -22.31
CA THR A 198 -12.39 8.44 -21.51
C THR A 198 -11.32 9.12 -22.37
N GLN A 199 -10.94 10.33 -21.99
CA GLN A 199 -9.78 11.05 -22.53
C GLN A 199 -8.67 11.22 -21.49
N GLY A 200 -7.48 11.61 -21.95
CA GLY A 200 -6.34 11.91 -21.07
C GLY A 200 -5.60 10.68 -20.53
N PRO A 201 -4.78 10.84 -19.47
CA PRO A 201 -3.85 9.82 -19.00
C PRO A 201 -4.51 8.50 -18.56
N GLN A 202 -5.75 8.55 -18.02
CA GLN A 202 -6.50 7.38 -17.57
C GLN A 202 -6.89 6.43 -18.71
N LYS A 203 -7.05 6.93 -19.95
CA LYS A 203 -7.38 6.11 -21.12
C LYS A 203 -6.44 4.91 -21.29
N LYS A 204 -5.14 5.09 -20.96
CA LYS A 204 -4.15 4.00 -21.03
C LYS A 204 -4.48 2.83 -20.10
N SER A 205 -5.11 3.08 -18.96
CA SER A 205 -5.55 2.03 -18.03
C SER A 205 -6.74 1.27 -18.60
N PHE A 206 -7.74 1.96 -19.15
CA PHE A 206 -8.91 1.32 -19.75
C PHE A 206 -8.58 0.55 -21.04
N VAL A 207 -7.61 1.02 -21.84
CA VAL A 207 -7.06 0.22 -22.95
C VAL A 207 -6.46 -1.10 -22.45
N LYS A 208 -5.78 -1.09 -21.30
CA LYS A 208 -5.22 -2.33 -20.71
C LYS A 208 -6.33 -3.24 -20.17
N ALA A 209 -7.35 -2.67 -19.55
CA ALA A 209 -8.52 -3.39 -19.05
C ALA A 209 -9.27 -4.07 -20.20
N PHE A 210 -9.59 -3.34 -21.27
CA PHE A 210 -10.21 -3.91 -22.48
C PHE A 210 -9.38 -5.05 -23.09
N ARG A 211 -8.06 -4.89 -23.21
CA ARG A 211 -7.18 -5.96 -23.67
C ARG A 211 -7.12 -7.17 -22.73
N ALA A 212 -7.32 -6.95 -21.42
CA ALA A 212 -7.42 -8.04 -20.47
C ALA A 212 -8.76 -8.79 -20.66
N ALA A 213 -9.88 -8.08 -20.75
CA ALA A 213 -11.18 -8.66 -21.00
C ALA A 213 -11.23 -9.51 -22.28
N ASN A 214 -10.61 -9.07 -23.38
CA ASN A 214 -10.50 -9.91 -24.59
C ASN A 214 -9.74 -11.21 -24.36
N LYS A 215 -8.70 -11.21 -23.51
CA LYS A 215 -8.01 -12.45 -23.15
C LYS A 215 -8.89 -13.36 -22.31
N HIS A 216 -9.79 -12.82 -21.49
CA HIS A 216 -10.77 -13.62 -20.77
C HIS A 216 -11.76 -14.26 -21.75
N VAL A 217 -12.21 -13.53 -22.77
CA VAL A 217 -13.02 -14.08 -23.88
C VAL A 217 -12.28 -15.20 -24.60
N ASP A 218 -11.05 -14.96 -25.05
CA ASP A 218 -10.23 -15.97 -25.76
C ASP A 218 -10.09 -17.26 -24.93
N LEU A 219 -9.83 -17.14 -23.62
CA LEU A 219 -9.68 -18.29 -22.73
C LEU A 219 -10.97 -19.07 -22.55
N LEU A 220 -12.09 -18.38 -22.38
CA LEU A 220 -13.39 -19.03 -22.19
C LEU A 220 -13.92 -19.62 -23.51
N GLU A 221 -13.63 -19.01 -24.66
CA GLU A 221 -13.92 -19.61 -25.97
C GLU A 221 -13.08 -20.88 -26.20
N GLN A 222 -11.81 -20.86 -25.79
CA GLN A 222 -10.90 -21.98 -25.99
C GLN A 222 -11.13 -23.15 -25.02
N PHE A 223 -11.35 -22.85 -23.73
CA PHE A 223 -11.37 -23.86 -22.67
C PHE A 223 -12.71 -24.00 -21.96
N GLY A 224 -13.64 -23.05 -22.13
CA GLY A 224 -14.92 -23.00 -21.39
C GLY A 224 -14.77 -22.61 -19.91
N GLN A 225 -13.54 -22.52 -19.40
CA GLN A 225 -13.21 -22.24 -18.01
C GLN A 225 -11.82 -21.60 -17.91
N TYR A 226 -11.38 -21.24 -16.71
CA TYR A 226 -10.04 -20.75 -16.44
C TYR A 226 -9.11 -21.88 -16.00
N PRO A 227 -8.17 -22.34 -16.84
CA PRO A 227 -7.35 -23.52 -16.54
C PRO A 227 -6.53 -23.38 -15.25
N TYR A 228 -6.05 -22.15 -14.97
CA TYR A 228 -5.27 -21.84 -13.78
C TYR A 228 -6.06 -21.93 -12.46
N ARG A 229 -7.40 -22.05 -12.50
CA ARG A 229 -8.23 -22.30 -11.30
C ARG A 229 -8.32 -23.80 -10.97
N ASN A 230 -8.03 -24.69 -11.93
CA ASN A 230 -8.18 -26.14 -11.77
C ASN A 230 -7.53 -26.70 -10.50
N PRO A 231 -6.23 -26.42 -10.20
CA PRO A 231 -5.61 -26.95 -8.98
C PRO A 231 -6.23 -26.40 -7.70
N LEU A 232 -6.75 -25.16 -7.72
CA LEU A 232 -7.41 -24.56 -6.56
C LEU A 232 -8.81 -25.13 -6.32
N LEU A 233 -9.52 -25.47 -7.40
CA LEU A 233 -10.88 -25.99 -7.38
C LEU A 233 -10.94 -27.53 -7.38
N GLY A 234 -9.80 -28.21 -7.37
CA GLY A 234 -9.73 -29.68 -7.43
C GLY A 234 -10.18 -30.27 -8.77
N ARG A 235 -10.15 -29.50 -9.86
CA ARG A 235 -10.47 -29.97 -11.22
C ARG A 235 -9.23 -30.60 -11.87
N THR A 236 -9.43 -31.64 -12.67
CA THR A 236 -8.38 -32.20 -13.53
C THR A 236 -8.21 -31.34 -14.78
N SER A 237 -6.98 -30.93 -15.08
CA SER A 237 -6.66 -30.21 -16.31
C SER A 237 -6.53 -31.17 -17.48
N THR A 238 -7.01 -30.76 -18.65
CA THR A 238 -6.72 -31.41 -19.93
C THR A 238 -5.28 -31.14 -20.39
N PRO A 239 -4.71 -31.93 -21.32
CA PRO A 239 -3.36 -31.68 -21.83
C PRO A 239 -3.16 -30.28 -22.43
N ALA A 240 -4.17 -29.75 -23.12
CA ALA A 240 -4.13 -28.40 -23.69
C ALA A 240 -4.11 -27.31 -22.59
N GLU A 241 -4.87 -27.52 -21.52
CA GLU A 241 -4.90 -26.64 -20.35
C GLU A 241 -3.58 -26.66 -19.58
N GLU A 242 -2.96 -27.82 -19.40
CA GLU A 242 -1.63 -27.94 -18.78
C GLU A 242 -0.56 -27.20 -19.59
N GLN A 243 -0.59 -27.37 -20.92
CA GLN A 243 0.32 -26.65 -21.81
C GLN A 243 0.11 -25.14 -21.69
N TYR A 244 -1.13 -24.66 -21.62
CA TYR A 244 -1.45 -23.26 -21.39
C TYR A 244 -0.88 -22.76 -20.04
N ILE A 245 -1.10 -23.50 -18.95
CA ILE A 245 -0.64 -23.13 -17.60
C ILE A 245 0.90 -23.03 -17.53
N LYS A 246 1.62 -23.90 -18.25
CA LYS A 246 3.10 -23.87 -18.31
C LYS A 246 3.61 -22.60 -18.99
N HIS A 247 2.97 -22.14 -20.06
CA HIS A 247 3.47 -21.05 -20.91
C HIS A 247 2.82 -19.68 -20.66
N THR A 248 1.75 -19.62 -19.86
CA THR A 248 1.04 -18.36 -19.63
C THR A 248 1.89 -17.33 -18.88
N LYS A 249 1.95 -16.11 -19.43
CA LYS A 249 2.61 -14.95 -18.80
C LYS A 249 1.67 -14.16 -17.90
N SER A 250 0.42 -14.61 -17.72
CA SER A 250 -0.56 -13.96 -16.83
C SER A 250 0.03 -13.79 -15.43
N ARG A 251 -0.06 -12.57 -14.89
CA ARG A 251 0.44 -12.29 -13.53
C ARG A 251 -0.43 -12.94 -12.48
N PHE A 252 -1.75 -12.94 -12.69
CA PHE A 252 -2.71 -13.57 -11.80
C PHE A 252 -2.51 -15.09 -11.76
N ALA A 253 -2.43 -15.75 -12.94
CA ALA A 253 -2.20 -17.19 -13.02
C ALA A 253 -0.89 -17.62 -12.34
N ARG A 254 0.15 -16.77 -12.37
CA ARG A 254 1.41 -17.02 -11.67
C ARG A 254 1.35 -16.77 -10.17
N SER A 255 0.52 -15.83 -9.70
CA SER A 255 0.40 -15.54 -8.27
C SER A 255 -0.46 -16.55 -7.51
N VAL A 256 -1.10 -17.49 -8.21
CA VAL A 256 -1.93 -18.54 -7.62
C VAL A 256 -1.29 -19.94 -7.68
N LYS A 257 -0.06 -20.06 -8.22
CA LYS A 257 0.65 -21.35 -8.26
C LYS A 257 0.92 -21.84 -6.84
N SER A 258 0.52 -23.07 -6.55
CA SER A 258 0.78 -23.72 -5.27
C SER A 258 2.29 -23.94 -5.06
N PRO A 259 2.80 -23.90 -3.81
CA PRO A 259 4.21 -24.14 -3.49
C PRO A 259 4.77 -25.51 -3.91
N THR A 260 3.92 -26.43 -4.42
CA THR A 260 4.26 -27.83 -4.66
C THR A 260 4.81 -28.16 -6.05
N GLN A 261 4.99 -27.19 -6.95
CA GLN A 261 5.41 -27.45 -8.34
C GLN A 261 6.55 -26.54 -8.86
N GLU A 262 7.58 -26.29 -8.05
CA GLU A 262 8.83 -25.64 -8.52
C GLU A 262 10.05 -26.59 -8.63
N HIS A 263 9.90 -27.90 -8.39
CA HIS A 263 10.98 -28.87 -8.56
C HIS A 263 10.61 -30.03 -9.49
N THR A 264 10.57 -29.78 -10.80
CA THR A 264 10.84 -30.81 -11.83
C THR A 264 11.03 -30.14 -13.19
N GLU A 265 12.17 -29.52 -13.41
CA GLU A 265 12.76 -29.43 -14.75
C GLU A 265 14.22 -29.87 -14.65
N THR A 266 14.42 -31.11 -15.09
CA THR A 266 15.63 -31.89 -15.14
C THR A 266 16.65 -31.22 -16.07
N GLN A 267 17.80 -30.81 -15.53
CA GLN A 267 19.04 -30.80 -16.30
C GLN A 267 19.76 -32.12 -16.03
N THR A 268 19.83 -32.94 -17.07
CA THR A 268 20.67 -34.11 -17.19
C THR A 268 22.14 -33.72 -17.04
N THR A 269 22.80 -34.21 -16.00
CA THR A 269 24.24 -34.48 -16.00
C THR A 269 24.51 -35.74 -15.18
N GLU A 270 25.38 -36.56 -15.74
CA GLU A 270 25.71 -37.94 -15.41
C GLU A 270 26.19 -38.11 -13.96
N SER A 271 25.78 -39.22 -13.36
CA SER A 271 26.29 -39.71 -12.10
C SER A 271 27.73 -40.19 -12.28
N THR A 272 28.68 -39.50 -11.67
CA THR A 272 29.87 -40.15 -11.12
C THR A 272 29.86 -39.90 -9.62
N THR A 273 29.82 -41.02 -8.91
CA THR A 273 29.97 -41.11 -7.46
C THR A 273 31.34 -40.58 -7.09
N ASP A 274 31.38 -39.55 -6.24
CA ASP A 274 32.44 -39.42 -5.24
C ASP A 274 31.84 -38.73 -4.02
N GLU A 275 32.07 -39.37 -2.87
CA GLU A 275 31.78 -38.85 -1.55
C GLU A 275 32.61 -37.58 -1.34
N ASP A 276 31.97 -36.44 -1.09
CA ASP A 276 32.62 -35.39 -0.31
C ASP A 276 31.62 -34.61 0.54
N HIS A 277 31.93 -34.55 1.83
CA HIS A 277 31.19 -33.78 2.80
C HIS A 277 31.42 -32.29 2.52
N THR A 278 30.41 -31.58 2.00
CA THR A 278 30.39 -30.11 2.11
C THR A 278 29.09 -29.61 2.71
N ASN A 279 29.27 -29.06 3.91
CA ASN A 279 28.32 -28.34 4.72
C ASN A 279 28.05 -26.99 3.99
N GLU A 280 26.95 -26.85 3.25
CA GLU A 280 26.57 -25.55 2.70
C GLU A 280 26.08 -24.64 3.83
N THR A 281 27.04 -23.91 4.41
CA THR A 281 26.81 -22.78 5.30
C THR A 281 25.95 -21.75 4.58
N ARG A 282 24.65 -21.68 4.89
CA ARG A 282 23.76 -20.62 4.42
C ARG A 282 24.30 -19.30 4.96
N VAL A 283 24.89 -18.46 4.11
CA VAL A 283 25.42 -17.15 4.53
C VAL A 283 24.26 -16.32 5.06
N GLN A 284 24.33 -15.94 6.34
CA GLN A 284 23.32 -15.13 6.99
C GLN A 284 23.34 -13.72 6.38
N LYS A 285 22.23 -13.31 5.76
CA LYS A 285 22.07 -11.97 5.20
C LYS A 285 21.91 -10.93 6.31
N LEU A 286 22.44 -9.74 6.09
CA LEU A 286 22.21 -8.58 6.95
C LEU A 286 20.73 -8.17 6.92
N LYS A 287 20.19 -7.68 8.02
CA LYS A 287 18.86 -7.08 8.08
C LYS A 287 18.97 -5.57 8.21
N LEU A 288 18.50 -4.84 7.19
CA LEU A 288 18.67 -3.39 7.10
C LEU A 288 17.33 -2.67 7.22
N LEU A 289 17.28 -1.62 8.04
CA LEU A 289 16.13 -0.74 8.20
C LEU A 289 16.34 0.57 7.41
N PHE A 290 15.41 0.89 6.51
CA PHE A 290 15.50 2.06 5.64
C PHE A 290 14.55 3.18 6.11
N LEU A 291 15.08 4.40 6.29
CA LEU A 291 14.35 5.58 6.74
C LEU A 291 14.24 6.65 5.63
N HIS A 292 13.02 6.98 5.21
CA HIS A 292 12.76 7.84 4.05
C HIS A 292 12.99 9.34 4.33
N SER A 293 12.97 10.16 3.28
CA SER A 293 13.12 11.62 3.41
C SER A 293 11.85 12.33 3.88
N PHE A 294 11.96 13.63 4.14
CA PHE A 294 10.83 14.53 4.36
C PHE A 294 9.77 14.38 3.25
N ARG A 295 8.50 14.31 3.65
CA ARG A 295 7.33 14.19 2.76
C ARG A 295 7.34 12.96 1.83
N GLN A 296 7.96 11.88 2.27
CA GLN A 296 7.95 10.58 1.60
C GLN A 296 7.25 9.53 2.46
N ASN A 297 7.32 8.28 2.00
CA ASN A 297 6.85 7.11 2.72
C ASN A 297 7.69 5.89 2.31
N ALA A 298 7.53 4.78 3.04
CA ALA A 298 8.22 3.52 2.77
C ALA A 298 8.08 3.05 1.30
N ARG A 299 6.88 3.23 0.72
CA ARG A 299 6.57 2.88 -0.68
C ARG A 299 7.46 3.65 -1.66
N LEU A 300 7.57 4.97 -1.48
CA LEU A 300 8.36 5.81 -2.36
C LEU A 300 9.86 5.55 -2.21
N MET A 301 10.34 5.37 -0.98
CA MET A 301 11.75 5.04 -0.74
C MET A 301 12.12 3.71 -1.41
N ARG A 302 11.32 2.66 -1.22
CA ARG A 302 11.51 1.36 -1.89
C ARG A 302 11.52 1.46 -3.42
N ALA A 303 10.71 2.35 -3.98
CA ALA A 303 10.70 2.60 -5.43
C ALA A 303 11.97 3.29 -5.90
N ARG A 304 12.45 4.31 -5.17
CA ARG A 304 13.68 5.07 -5.51
C ARG A 304 14.95 4.25 -5.33
N THR A 305 14.99 3.38 -4.32
CA THR A 305 16.14 2.50 -4.04
C THR A 305 16.07 1.17 -4.78
N LYS A 306 15.23 1.03 -5.84
CA LYS A 306 15.06 -0.24 -6.56
C LYS A 306 16.36 -0.82 -7.11
N LYS A 307 17.25 0.02 -7.65
CA LYS A 307 18.56 -0.42 -8.19
C LYS A 307 19.47 -0.91 -7.06
N MET A 308 19.61 -0.10 -6.00
CA MET A 308 20.36 -0.45 -4.79
C MET A 308 19.85 -1.76 -4.16
N ARG A 309 18.54 -1.92 -3.98
CA ARG A 309 17.94 -3.15 -3.44
C ARG A 309 18.24 -4.40 -4.27
N LYS A 310 18.36 -4.28 -5.59
CA LYS A 310 18.78 -5.41 -6.44
C LYS A 310 20.25 -5.75 -6.23
N GLN A 311 21.11 -4.76 -6.06
CA GLN A 311 22.54 -4.95 -5.83
C GLN A 311 22.85 -5.50 -4.43
N LEU A 312 21.99 -5.21 -3.45
CA LEU A 312 22.13 -5.71 -2.08
C LEU A 312 21.42 -7.05 -1.84
N ALA A 313 20.69 -7.59 -2.83
CA ALA A 313 19.77 -8.71 -2.62
C ALA A 313 20.44 -9.99 -2.11
N ASP A 314 21.71 -10.20 -2.46
CA ASP A 314 22.46 -11.39 -2.06
C ASP A 314 23.05 -11.26 -0.64
N ILE A 315 23.18 -10.04 -0.13
CA ILE A 315 23.86 -9.76 1.15
C ILE A 315 22.94 -9.18 2.23
N ALA A 316 21.75 -8.69 1.88
CA ALA A 316 20.86 -8.03 2.83
C ALA A 316 19.36 -8.19 2.54
N ASP A 317 18.58 -8.41 3.60
CA ASP A 317 17.14 -8.26 3.66
C ASP A 317 16.78 -6.84 4.11
N ILE A 318 15.88 -6.17 3.39
CA ILE A 318 15.59 -4.75 3.58
C ILE A 318 14.15 -4.54 4.06
N VAL A 319 14.01 -3.85 5.19
CA VAL A 319 12.76 -3.35 5.75
C VAL A 319 12.68 -1.84 5.55
N TYR A 320 11.56 -1.32 5.06
CA TYR A 320 11.35 0.12 4.90
C TYR A 320 10.40 0.63 5.98
N ALA A 321 10.88 1.52 6.84
CA ALA A 321 10.04 2.15 7.85
C ALA A 321 9.18 3.25 7.21
N ASN A 322 7.91 3.29 7.61
CA ASN A 322 7.04 4.43 7.32
C ASN A 322 7.04 5.36 8.53
N ALA A 323 7.37 6.65 8.35
CA ALA A 323 7.39 7.57 9.48
C ALA A 323 6.00 7.70 10.11
N PRO A 324 5.91 7.83 11.45
CA PRO A 324 4.64 7.73 12.17
C PRO A 324 3.77 8.98 11.99
N LEU A 325 4.37 10.13 11.66
CA LEU A 325 3.63 11.39 11.60
C LEU A 325 3.10 11.66 10.18
N PRO A 326 1.79 11.91 10.02
CA PRO A 326 1.28 12.45 8.78
C PRO A 326 1.84 13.85 8.54
N TYR A 327 2.25 14.15 7.31
CA TYR A 327 2.50 15.53 6.93
C TYR A 327 1.16 16.23 6.72
N SER A 328 0.88 17.24 7.54
CA SER A 328 -0.34 18.05 7.45
C SER A 328 0.03 19.50 7.74
N PRO A 329 0.54 20.25 6.75
CA PRO A 329 0.98 21.62 6.97
C PRO A 329 -0.20 22.50 7.37
N LYS A 330 0.00 23.38 8.36
CA LYS A 330 -0.99 24.37 8.80
C LYS A 330 -0.45 25.78 8.53
N GLY A 331 -1.31 26.70 8.08
CA GLY A 331 -0.95 28.12 7.88
C GLY A 331 0.16 28.35 6.84
N ASP A 332 0.98 29.38 7.08
CA ASP A 332 2.05 29.87 6.19
C ASP A 332 3.18 28.85 5.94
N ILE A 333 3.21 27.74 6.70
CA ILE A 333 4.18 26.64 6.54
C ILE A 333 4.10 26.03 5.14
N LYS A 334 2.93 26.01 4.50
CA LYS A 334 2.79 25.49 3.13
C LYS A 334 3.58 26.35 2.14
N GLU A 335 3.42 27.68 2.19
CA GLU A 335 4.11 28.64 1.32
C GLU A 335 5.61 28.67 1.62
N ALA A 336 6.01 28.62 2.90
CA ALA A 336 7.41 28.53 3.30
C ALA A 336 8.09 27.25 2.78
N VAL A 337 7.40 26.10 2.82
CA VAL A 337 7.91 24.83 2.26
C VAL A 337 7.98 24.87 0.73
N TYR A 338 7.01 25.49 0.04
CA TYR A 338 7.09 25.69 -1.41
C TYR A 338 8.20 26.67 -1.80
N ALA A 339 8.43 27.72 -1.02
CA ALA A 339 9.51 28.67 -1.24
C ALA A 339 10.89 28.04 -1.01
N ALA A 340 11.05 27.24 0.05
CA ALA A 340 12.32 26.61 0.42
C ALA A 340 12.70 25.43 -0.49
N PHE A 341 11.74 24.65 -0.97
CA PHE A 341 12.01 23.40 -1.69
C PHE A 341 11.45 23.36 -3.12
N GLY A 342 10.83 24.45 -3.60
CA GLY A 342 10.14 24.51 -4.89
C GLY A 342 8.89 23.63 -4.96
N ARG A 343 8.38 23.36 -6.18
CA ARG A 343 7.32 22.35 -6.42
C ARG A 343 7.87 20.94 -6.22
N LEU A 344 8.05 20.51 -4.97
CA LEU A 344 8.19 19.08 -4.64
C LEU A 344 6.89 18.35 -5.00
N ARG A 345 6.98 17.17 -5.62
CA ARG A 345 5.79 16.35 -5.91
C ARG A 345 5.02 16.07 -4.62
N ASP A 346 3.75 16.46 -4.59
CA ASP A 346 2.81 15.86 -3.65
C ASP A 346 2.72 14.38 -3.98
N THR A 347 3.02 13.55 -2.99
CA THR A 347 2.85 12.11 -3.08
C THR A 347 1.77 11.73 -2.07
N GLU A 348 0.89 10.81 -2.42
CA GLU A 348 -0.19 10.38 -1.53
C GLU A 348 0.38 9.88 -0.20
N HIS A 349 -0.27 10.21 0.92
CA HIS A 349 0.15 9.83 2.28
C HIS A 349 1.58 10.24 2.63
N GLN A 350 1.91 11.53 2.43
CA GLN A 350 3.20 12.08 2.88
C GLN A 350 3.37 11.88 4.39
N ARG A 351 4.54 11.40 4.77
CA ARG A 351 4.95 11.24 6.17
C ARG A 351 6.22 12.04 6.43
N ILE A 352 6.40 12.40 7.69
CA ILE A 352 7.56 13.13 8.19
C ILE A 352 8.02 12.47 9.49
N TRP A 353 9.32 12.56 9.77
CA TRP A 353 9.89 12.08 11.04
C TRP A 353 9.72 13.11 12.16
N TRP A 354 9.69 14.39 11.80
CA TRP A 354 9.30 15.50 12.67
C TRP A 354 8.86 16.66 11.80
N ASN A 355 8.14 17.60 12.41
CA ASN A 355 7.91 18.91 11.84
C ASN A 355 8.93 19.88 12.44
N ALA A 356 9.67 20.61 11.61
CA ALA A 356 10.61 21.62 12.08
C ALA A 356 9.94 23.00 12.10
N ASP A 357 10.26 23.82 13.12
CA ASP A 357 9.96 25.24 13.09
C ASP A 357 10.75 25.98 11.99
N GLU A 358 10.39 27.24 11.71
CA GLU A 358 11.06 28.05 10.67
C GLU A 358 12.58 28.17 10.90
N GLY A 359 13.01 28.20 12.15
CA GLY A 359 14.43 28.23 12.54
C GLY A 359 15.17 26.90 12.38
N ASN A 360 14.44 25.80 12.14
CA ASN A 360 14.95 24.42 12.20
C ASN A 360 15.63 24.05 13.53
N THR A 361 15.16 24.61 14.65
CA THR A 361 15.69 24.40 16.01
C THR A 361 14.74 23.63 16.94
N GLN A 362 13.46 23.51 16.59
CA GLN A 362 12.45 22.78 17.35
C GLN A 362 11.81 21.71 16.47
N TYR A 363 11.86 20.45 16.91
CA TYR A 363 11.43 19.29 16.14
C TYR A 363 10.20 18.64 16.78
N GLU A 364 9.02 19.04 16.35
CA GLU A 364 7.76 18.48 16.86
C GLU A 364 7.58 17.03 16.38
N GLY A 365 7.40 16.11 17.34
CA GLY A 365 7.16 14.69 17.10
C GLY A 365 8.41 13.84 16.85
N VAL A 366 9.62 14.40 17.03
CA VAL A 366 10.87 13.63 16.91
C VAL A 366 10.98 12.52 17.96
N ASP A 367 10.47 12.78 19.17
CA ASP A 367 10.34 11.82 20.27
C ASP A 367 9.46 10.62 19.90
N VAL A 368 8.31 10.87 19.26
CA VAL A 368 7.42 9.83 18.73
C VAL A 368 8.13 8.98 17.69
N SER A 369 8.91 9.61 16.81
CA SER A 369 9.69 8.90 15.79
C SER A 369 10.81 8.06 16.39
N LEU A 370 11.55 8.56 17.37
CA LEU A 370 12.60 7.81 18.06
C LEU A 370 12.02 6.60 18.79
N ALA A 371 10.92 6.78 19.54
CA ALA A 371 10.22 5.68 20.21
C ALA A 371 9.68 4.65 19.22
N TYR A 372 9.19 5.09 18.06
CA TYR A 372 8.75 4.20 16.98
C TYR A 372 9.90 3.39 16.39
N ILE A 373 11.09 3.98 16.17
CA ILE A 373 12.26 3.24 15.71
C ILE A 373 12.76 2.24 16.77
N GLU A 374 12.79 2.64 18.04
CA GLU A 374 13.12 1.73 19.15
C GLU A 374 12.16 0.52 19.16
N GLN A 375 10.85 0.76 19.02
CA GLN A 375 9.85 -0.31 18.96
C GLN A 375 10.02 -1.19 17.74
N MET A 376 10.34 -0.61 16.58
CA MET A 376 10.65 -1.35 15.36
C MET A 376 11.86 -2.28 15.57
N CYS A 377 12.94 -1.79 16.18
CA CYS A 377 14.11 -2.62 16.50
C CYS A 377 13.76 -3.75 17.47
N LYS A 378 12.91 -3.50 18.47
CA LYS A 378 12.47 -4.55 19.43
C LYS A 378 11.56 -5.60 18.80
N GLN A 379 10.59 -5.21 17.98
CA GLN A 379 9.57 -6.11 17.44
C GLN A 379 10.00 -6.83 16.17
N HIS A 380 10.78 -6.13 15.34
CA HIS A 380 11.14 -6.60 14.00
C HIS A 380 12.65 -6.73 13.82
N GLY A 381 13.47 -6.48 14.83
CA GLY A 381 14.90 -6.73 14.80
C GLY A 381 15.27 -8.22 14.96
N PRO A 382 16.55 -8.51 15.27
CA PRO A 382 17.64 -7.54 15.31
C PRO A 382 17.89 -6.96 13.90
N PHE A 383 18.19 -5.67 13.83
CA PHE A 383 18.66 -5.03 12.60
C PHE A 383 20.17 -4.85 12.69
N ASP A 384 20.91 -5.27 11.67
CA ASP A 384 22.36 -5.09 11.63
C ASP A 384 22.73 -3.62 11.33
N GLY A 385 21.87 -2.90 10.59
CA GLY A 385 22.12 -1.48 10.33
C GLY A 385 20.91 -0.69 9.85
N ILE A 386 21.02 0.63 9.97
CA ILE A 386 20.01 1.59 9.52
C ILE A 386 20.55 2.43 8.37
N ILE A 387 19.74 2.62 7.32
CA ILE A 387 20.05 3.47 6.16
C ILE A 387 19.01 4.58 6.06
N GLY A 388 19.42 5.83 6.26
CA GLY A 388 18.54 6.99 6.22
C GLY A 388 18.84 7.96 5.08
N PHE A 389 17.80 8.59 4.53
CA PHE A 389 17.95 9.64 3.51
C PHE A 389 17.42 11.00 3.98
N SER A 390 18.21 12.07 3.85
CA SER A 390 17.85 13.45 4.21
C SER A 390 17.30 13.54 5.65
N GLN A 391 16.02 13.87 5.86
CA GLN A 391 15.40 13.84 7.19
C GLN A 391 15.55 12.46 7.88
N GLY A 392 15.41 11.35 7.14
CA GLY A 392 15.68 10.01 7.66
C GLY A 392 17.16 9.76 7.96
N GLY A 393 18.08 10.41 7.25
CA GLY A 393 19.53 10.36 7.52
C GLY A 393 19.89 11.12 8.79
N ALA A 394 19.27 12.27 9.02
CA ALA A 394 19.38 13.00 10.28
C ALA A 394 18.79 12.19 11.47
N LEU A 395 17.64 11.52 11.29
CA LEU A 395 17.10 10.61 12.30
C LEU A 395 18.05 9.45 12.60
N THR A 396 18.69 8.90 11.55
CA THR A 396 19.67 7.81 11.68
C THR A 396 20.85 8.23 12.55
N GLY A 397 21.33 9.47 12.42
CA GLY A 397 22.35 10.03 13.30
C GLY A 397 21.93 10.10 14.77
N LEU A 398 20.70 10.54 15.04
CA LEU A 398 20.16 10.56 16.41
C LEU A 398 20.04 9.16 17.00
N VAL A 399 19.53 8.20 16.22
CA VAL A 399 19.41 6.80 16.66
C VAL A 399 20.80 6.20 16.94
N ALA A 400 21.80 6.49 16.11
CA ALA A 400 23.17 6.04 16.32
C ALA A 400 23.77 6.59 17.62
N ALA A 401 23.51 7.86 17.94
CA ALA A 401 23.97 8.48 19.19
C ALA A 401 23.31 7.85 20.44
N MET A 402 22.06 7.38 20.30
CA MET A 402 21.32 6.74 21.39
C MET A 402 21.60 5.23 21.54
N GLU A 403 22.26 4.61 20.56
CA GLU A 403 22.52 3.16 20.53
C GLU A 403 23.16 2.61 21.82
N PRO A 404 24.18 3.25 22.43
CA PRO A 404 24.82 2.72 23.63
C PRO A 404 23.87 2.62 24.84
N GLU A 405 22.92 3.55 24.96
CA GLU A 405 21.94 3.57 26.05
C GLU A 405 20.76 2.63 25.77
N LYS A 406 20.30 2.59 24.51
CA LYS A 406 19.10 1.86 24.11
C LYS A 406 19.34 0.40 23.74
N ALA A 407 20.59 0.02 23.47
CA ALA A 407 21.01 -1.32 23.10
C ALA A 407 20.13 -1.93 21.99
N LEU A 408 19.98 -1.22 20.86
CA LEU A 408 19.12 -1.66 19.75
C LEU A 408 19.76 -2.78 18.92
N GLY A 409 21.05 -3.07 19.13
CA GLY A 409 21.80 -4.14 18.48
C GLY A 409 22.35 -3.76 17.12
N LEU A 410 22.49 -2.46 16.83
CA LEU A 410 23.00 -1.97 15.56
C LEU A 410 24.51 -2.17 15.45
N GLN A 411 24.98 -2.59 14.27
CA GLN A 411 26.41 -2.74 13.97
C GLN A 411 26.95 -1.58 13.13
N PHE A 412 26.10 -0.91 12.34
CA PHE A 412 26.49 0.25 11.55
C PHE A 412 25.29 1.11 11.14
N VAL A 413 25.58 2.33 10.66
CA VAL A 413 24.59 3.20 10.01
C VAL A 413 25.07 3.77 8.69
N VAL A 414 24.13 4.10 7.80
CA VAL A 414 24.38 4.78 6.52
C VAL A 414 23.51 6.03 6.44
N CYS A 415 24.15 7.20 6.34
CA CYS A 415 23.52 8.51 6.28
C CYS A 415 23.68 9.11 4.88
N ILE A 416 22.60 9.14 4.09
CA ILE A 416 22.58 9.71 2.74
C ILE A 416 21.99 11.11 2.79
N SER A 417 22.75 12.14 2.43
CA SER A 417 22.37 13.56 2.60
C SER A 417 21.84 13.87 4.01
N GLY A 418 22.35 13.17 5.04
CA GLY A 418 21.97 13.40 6.44
C GLY A 418 22.59 14.68 7.00
N PHE A 419 22.03 15.21 8.08
CA PHE A 419 22.55 16.42 8.73
C PHE A 419 22.36 16.33 10.25
N PRO A 420 23.19 17.00 11.07
CA PRO A 420 23.00 16.98 12.51
C PRO A 420 21.71 17.74 12.89
N SER A 421 21.06 17.31 13.97
CA SER A 421 19.98 18.09 14.56
C SER A 421 20.52 19.44 15.05
N ARG A 422 19.72 20.50 14.89
CA ARG A 422 20.01 21.84 15.45
C ARG A 422 19.17 22.14 16.69
N SER A 423 18.49 21.14 17.24
CA SER A 423 17.74 21.31 18.47
C SER A 423 18.68 21.21 19.65
N ALA A 424 18.62 22.20 20.55
CA ALA A 424 19.45 22.24 21.75
C ALA A 424 19.29 20.98 22.63
N GLN A 425 18.14 20.30 22.54
CA GLN A 425 17.89 19.04 23.24
C GLN A 425 18.77 17.88 22.76
N HIS A 426 19.35 17.98 21.57
CA HIS A 426 20.19 16.94 20.97
C HIS A 426 21.67 17.33 20.91
N ASP A 427 22.05 18.52 21.38
CA ASP A 427 23.42 19.02 21.27
C ASP A 427 24.42 18.07 21.95
N GLU A 428 24.10 17.60 23.15
CA GLU A 428 24.97 16.67 23.89
C GLU A 428 25.15 15.32 23.16
N LEU A 429 24.17 14.89 22.38
CA LEU A 429 24.20 13.63 21.63
C LEU A 429 25.03 13.70 20.35
N LEU A 430 25.21 14.90 19.79
CA LEU A 430 25.80 15.11 18.46
C LEU A 430 27.11 15.92 18.52
N GLN A 431 27.87 15.79 19.60
CA GLN A 431 29.20 16.39 19.70
C GLN A 431 30.22 15.71 18.76
N PRO A 432 31.31 16.40 18.36
CA PRO A 432 32.35 15.79 17.55
C PRO A 432 32.91 14.51 18.19
N ASN A 433 33.04 13.43 17.41
CA ASN A 433 33.53 12.11 17.85
C ASN A 433 32.75 11.46 19.01
N SER A 434 31.50 11.87 19.27
CA SER A 434 30.67 11.32 20.34
C SER A 434 30.05 9.96 20.00
N ILE A 435 29.89 9.64 18.71
CA ILE A 435 29.21 8.42 18.25
C ILE A 435 30.26 7.38 17.83
N SER A 436 30.29 6.23 18.53
CA SER A 436 31.23 5.13 18.27
C SER A 436 30.75 4.12 17.21
N LEU A 437 29.46 4.14 16.87
CA LEU A 437 28.87 3.22 15.88
C LEU A 437 29.48 3.48 14.48
N PRO A 438 30.01 2.48 13.78
CA PRO A 438 30.54 2.65 12.43
C PRO A 438 29.52 3.29 11.48
N SER A 439 29.94 4.28 10.70
CA SER A 439 29.06 5.00 9.80
C SER A 439 29.61 5.17 8.39
N LEU A 440 28.70 5.17 7.42
CA LEU A 440 28.95 5.59 6.04
C LEU A 440 28.09 6.81 5.72
N HIS A 441 28.72 7.85 5.20
CA HIS A 441 28.07 9.10 4.81
C HIS A 441 28.15 9.26 3.30
N VAL A 442 27.00 9.46 2.65
CA VAL A 442 26.92 9.67 1.20
C VAL A 442 26.57 11.13 0.95
N VAL A 443 27.50 11.85 0.32
CA VAL A 443 27.46 13.29 0.07
C VAL A 443 27.25 13.54 -1.41
N GLY A 444 26.19 14.26 -1.77
CA GLY A 444 25.98 14.74 -3.13
C GLY A 444 26.64 16.10 -3.33
N GLN A 445 27.69 16.20 -4.15
CA GLN A 445 28.47 17.44 -4.31
C GLN A 445 27.67 18.60 -4.92
N ASN A 446 26.58 18.29 -5.60
CA ASN A 446 25.66 19.25 -6.20
C ASN A 446 24.29 19.30 -5.51
N ASP A 447 24.19 18.81 -4.26
CA ASP A 447 22.94 18.85 -3.51
C ASP A 447 22.60 20.29 -3.08
N LEU A 448 21.57 20.86 -3.70
CA LEU A 448 21.11 22.22 -3.43
C LEU A 448 20.15 22.32 -2.23
N LEU A 449 19.72 21.18 -1.67
CA LEU A 449 18.75 21.14 -0.57
C LEU A 449 19.42 20.86 0.77
N VAL A 450 20.37 19.93 0.78
CA VAL A 450 21.24 19.70 1.93
C VAL A 450 22.65 20.02 1.49
N ASP A 451 23.11 21.21 1.86
CA ASP A 451 24.49 21.65 1.63
C ASP A 451 25.47 20.53 2.07
N PRO A 452 26.43 20.14 1.22
CA PRO A 452 27.44 19.13 1.53
C PRO A 452 28.08 19.31 2.90
N ASP A 453 28.35 20.55 3.32
CA ASP A 453 28.96 20.88 4.62
C ASP A 453 28.11 20.38 5.79
N ARG A 454 26.78 20.31 5.63
CA ARG A 454 25.89 19.75 6.66
C ARG A 454 26.01 18.24 6.77
N THR A 455 26.27 17.56 5.66
CA THR A 455 26.51 16.11 5.66
C THR A 455 27.87 15.80 6.26
N PHE A 456 28.89 16.60 5.94
CA PHE A 456 30.19 16.53 6.61
C PHE A 456 30.06 16.81 8.10
N ALA A 457 29.29 17.82 8.52
CA ALA A 457 29.09 18.12 9.94
C ALA A 457 28.48 16.94 10.70
N LEU A 458 27.51 16.21 10.12
CA LEU A 458 27.00 14.99 10.74
C LEU A 458 28.07 13.90 10.83
N ALA A 459 28.91 13.75 9.79
CA ALA A 459 29.99 12.77 9.79
C ALA A 459 31.01 13.04 10.92
N HIS A 460 31.30 14.30 11.23
CA HIS A 460 32.22 14.68 12.32
C HIS A 460 31.72 14.28 13.72
N CYS A 461 30.43 13.97 13.88
CA CYS A 461 29.90 13.43 15.14
C CYS A 461 30.37 11.98 15.39
N PHE A 462 30.77 11.26 14.34
CA PHE A 462 31.19 9.86 14.40
C PHE A 462 32.70 9.73 14.56
N GLN A 463 33.15 8.71 15.29
CA GLN A 463 34.59 8.44 15.51
C GLN A 463 35.30 7.90 14.27
N THR A 464 34.61 7.09 13.47
CA THR A 464 35.18 6.43 12.28
C THR A 464 34.25 6.53 11.07
N PRO A 465 33.92 7.75 10.59
CA PRO A 465 33.04 7.92 9.44
C PRO A 465 33.77 7.53 8.14
N GLN A 466 33.13 6.71 7.33
CA GLN A 466 33.47 6.58 5.91
C GLN A 466 32.65 7.59 5.12
N ILE A 467 33.26 8.20 4.10
CA ILE A 467 32.59 9.22 3.28
C ILE A 467 32.69 8.83 1.81
N ILE A 468 31.56 8.87 1.12
CA ILE A 468 31.45 8.72 -0.33
C ILE A 468 30.85 9.99 -0.90
N GLU A 469 31.56 10.61 -1.83
CA GLU A 469 31.11 11.81 -2.55
C GLU A 469 30.70 11.41 -3.97
N HIS A 470 29.60 11.98 -4.50
CA HIS A 470 29.12 11.68 -5.85
C HIS A 470 28.40 12.84 -6.55
#